data_AF-A0A9E3Y6S1-F1
#
_entry.id   AF-A0A9E3Y6S1-F1
#
_cell.length_a   1.000
_cell.length_b   1.000
_cell.length_c   1.000
_cell.angle_alpha   90.00
_cell.angle_beta   90.00
_cell.angle_gamma   90.00
#
_symmetry.space_group_name_H-M   'P 1'
#
loop_
_entity.id
_entity.type
_entity.pdbx_description
1 polymer ?
#
loop_
_entity_poly.entity_id
_entity_poly.type
_entity_poly.pdbx_seq_one_letter_code
_entity_poly.pdbx_strand_id
1 'polypeptide(L)'
;PYSTKWEGDANPLLINDPRYAPAGVLAPKSKADLAFTMHMLSWLAVNGTAAIVEFPGVLYRSGAEQKIRKYLIDNNYVDTVIQLPPDLFFGTTIATCVIVLKKSKADNKTLFIDASAQFVRGGNKNKLTAENQQAVLDAFIQRDDVDHFARLVDNAEIADNDYNLSVSSYVEERDTREAVDIAELNAEIARIVARQQELRTAIDEIVADLEGSG
;
A
#
# COMPACT_ATOMS: atom_id res chain seq x y z
N PRO A 1 -7.96 -4.87 16.65
CA PRO A 1 -8.89 -3.89 16.06
C PRO A 1 -8.14 -2.62 15.64
N TYR A 2 -8.35 -2.17 14.40
CA TYR A 2 -7.56 -1.08 13.80
C TYR A 2 -7.79 0.26 14.49
N SER A 3 -6.71 0.99 14.72
CA SER A 3 -6.71 2.34 15.29
C SER A 3 -7.61 2.49 16.52
N THR A 4 -7.53 1.48 17.41
CA THR A 4 -8.24 1.50 18.70
C THR A 4 -7.65 2.60 19.58
N LYS A 5 -8.51 3.28 20.35
CA LYS A 5 -8.04 4.24 21.36
C LYS A 5 -7.31 3.51 22.50
N TRP A 6 -6.25 4.11 23.01
CA TRP A 6 -5.49 3.58 24.14
C TRP A 6 -4.94 4.73 25.01
N GLU A 7 -4.37 4.40 26.17
CA GLU A 7 -3.91 5.40 27.14
C GLU A 7 -2.81 6.30 26.57
N GLY A 8 -1.82 5.72 25.88
CA GLY A 8 -0.71 6.47 25.28
C GLY A 8 -0.05 7.42 26.27
N ASP A 9 0.14 8.68 25.86
CA ASP A 9 0.73 9.73 26.70
C ASP A 9 -0.16 10.21 27.86
N ALA A 10 -1.42 9.75 27.96
CA ALA A 10 -2.25 10.02 29.14
C ALA A 10 -1.78 9.23 30.37
N ASN A 11 -1.04 8.13 30.17
CA ASN A 11 -0.37 7.41 31.24
C ASN A 11 1.14 7.72 31.19
N PRO A 12 1.65 8.59 32.08
CA PRO A 12 3.04 9.04 32.03
C PRO A 12 4.06 7.94 32.33
N LEU A 13 3.64 6.78 32.84
CA LEU A 13 4.53 5.65 33.09
C LEU A 13 4.94 4.94 31.79
N LEU A 14 4.10 5.00 30.75
CA LEU A 14 4.31 4.24 29.53
C LEU A 14 5.54 4.68 28.73
N ILE A 15 5.96 5.95 28.85
CA ILE A 15 7.17 6.43 28.16
C ILE A 15 8.45 5.74 28.66
N ASN A 16 8.43 5.25 29.91
CA ASN A 16 9.55 4.53 30.53
C ASN A 16 9.34 3.00 30.52
N ASP A 17 8.22 2.52 29.98
CA ASP A 17 7.97 1.09 29.84
C ASP A 17 9.00 0.49 28.86
N PRO A 18 9.69 -0.60 29.22
CA PRO A 18 10.71 -1.21 28.36
C PRO A 18 10.24 -1.57 26.94
N ARG A 19 8.93 -1.73 26.73
CA ARG A 19 8.34 -2.02 25.42
C ARG A 19 8.36 -0.81 24.49
N TYR A 20 8.29 0.40 25.03
CA TYR A 20 8.12 1.63 24.24
C TYR A 20 9.28 2.61 24.39
N ALA A 21 9.95 2.62 25.54
CA ALA A 21 11.08 3.48 25.84
C ALA A 21 12.17 3.46 24.74
N PRO A 22 12.53 2.31 24.12
CA PRO A 22 13.54 2.28 23.06
C PRO A 22 13.21 3.14 21.82
N ALA A 23 11.92 3.31 21.49
CA ALA A 23 11.50 4.17 20.38
C ALA A 23 11.50 5.66 20.74
N GLY A 24 11.61 6.01 22.04
CA GLY A 24 11.63 7.37 22.56
C GLY A 24 10.32 8.14 22.43
N VAL A 25 9.26 7.53 21.88
CA VAL A 25 7.93 8.10 21.73
C VAL A 25 6.86 7.02 21.87
N LEU A 26 5.64 7.43 22.22
CA LEU A 26 4.46 6.56 22.24
C LEU A 26 3.65 6.72 20.96
N ALA A 27 2.99 5.65 20.53
CA ALA A 27 2.01 5.76 19.45
C ALA A 27 0.87 6.75 19.84
N PRO A 28 0.22 7.42 18.89
CA PRO A 28 -0.85 8.36 19.22
C PRO A 28 -2.01 7.69 19.96
N LYS A 29 -2.65 8.38 20.92
CA LYS A 29 -3.79 7.86 21.69
C LYS A 29 -4.95 7.32 20.85
N SER A 30 -5.14 7.86 19.65
CA SER A 30 -6.19 7.44 18.72
C SER A 30 -5.78 6.26 17.83
N LYS A 31 -4.54 5.77 17.93
CA LYS A 31 -3.93 4.80 17.02
C LYS A 31 -3.01 3.85 17.77
N ALA A 32 -3.58 2.79 18.33
CA ALA A 32 -2.83 1.78 19.09
C ALA A 32 -2.02 0.80 18.23
N ASP A 33 -2.15 0.84 16.90
CA ASP A 33 -1.60 -0.17 15.97
C ASP A 33 -0.09 -0.43 16.22
N LEU A 34 0.74 0.60 16.11
CA LEU A 34 2.18 0.47 16.39
C LEU A 34 2.53 0.20 17.87
N ALA A 35 1.64 0.50 18.82
CA ALA A 35 1.85 0.09 20.21
C ALA A 35 1.72 -1.44 20.35
N PHE A 36 0.78 -2.07 19.64
CA PHE A 36 0.70 -3.53 19.55
C PHE A 36 1.91 -4.13 18.85
N THR A 37 2.37 -3.53 17.74
CA THR A 37 3.60 -3.94 17.04
C THR A 37 4.80 -3.96 18.00
N MET A 38 5.01 -2.87 18.74
CA MET A 38 6.10 -2.74 19.73
C MET A 38 5.94 -3.74 20.90
N HIS A 39 4.71 -3.96 21.36
CA HIS A 39 4.44 -4.96 22.38
C HIS A 39 4.80 -6.37 21.90
N MET A 40 4.38 -6.78 20.70
CA MET A 40 4.74 -8.07 20.12
C MET A 40 6.25 -8.22 19.93
N LEU A 41 6.93 -7.17 19.45
CA LEU A 41 8.39 -7.15 19.32
C LEU A 41 9.09 -7.39 20.67
N SER A 42 8.60 -6.77 21.75
CA SER A 42 9.21 -6.92 23.08
C SER A 42 9.24 -8.37 23.57
N TRP A 43 8.18 -9.13 23.30
CA TRP A 43 8.02 -10.53 23.70
C TRP A 43 8.56 -11.54 22.68
N LEU A 44 8.91 -11.09 21.48
CA LEU A 44 9.46 -11.95 20.44
C LEU A 44 10.81 -12.53 20.87
N ALA A 45 11.00 -13.84 20.74
CA ALA A 45 12.30 -14.47 20.96
C ALA A 45 13.32 -13.97 19.91
N VAL A 46 14.62 -14.07 20.21
CA VAL A 46 15.69 -13.62 19.29
C VAL A 46 15.64 -14.33 17.94
N ASN A 47 15.31 -15.62 17.95
CA ASN A 47 15.09 -16.46 16.76
C ASN A 47 13.61 -16.57 16.36
N GLY A 48 12.73 -15.76 16.96
CA GLY A 48 11.31 -15.75 16.67
C GLY A 48 10.98 -14.93 15.43
N THR A 49 9.80 -15.19 14.87
CA THR A 49 9.19 -14.37 13.81
C THR A 49 7.77 -14.00 14.22
N ALA A 50 7.39 -12.73 14.04
CA ALA A 50 6.01 -12.28 14.21
C ALA A 50 5.48 -11.80 12.85
N ALA A 51 4.26 -12.19 12.48
CA ALA A 51 3.56 -11.66 11.31
C ALA A 51 2.27 -10.99 11.79
N ILE A 52 2.13 -9.70 11.51
CA ILE A 52 1.11 -8.85 12.12
C ILE A 52 0.28 -8.20 11.02
N VAL A 53 -1.03 -8.43 11.03
CA VAL A 53 -1.96 -7.75 10.13
C VAL A 53 -2.25 -6.35 10.66
N GLU A 54 -1.95 -5.34 9.85
CA GLU A 54 -2.00 -3.93 10.21
C GLU A 54 -2.83 -3.11 9.21
N PHE A 55 -3.35 -1.98 9.68
CA PHE A 55 -3.94 -0.96 8.81
C PHE A 55 -2.82 -0.21 8.06
N PRO A 56 -2.91 0.02 6.73
CA PRO A 56 -1.80 0.58 5.94
C PRO A 56 -1.25 1.92 6.43
N GLY A 57 -2.06 2.71 7.14
CA GLY A 57 -1.64 3.97 7.74
C GLY A 57 -0.38 3.87 8.60
N VAL A 58 -0.11 2.72 9.24
CA VAL A 58 1.10 2.55 10.05
C VAL A 58 2.39 2.70 9.22
N LEU A 59 2.32 2.47 7.91
CA LEU A 59 3.47 2.45 7.00
C LEU A 59 3.98 3.86 6.63
N TYR A 60 3.13 4.89 6.67
CA TYR A 60 3.47 6.21 6.13
C TYR A 60 3.12 7.41 7.03
N ARG A 61 2.25 7.25 8.04
CA ARG A 61 1.83 8.39 8.88
C ARG A 61 3.03 9.04 9.58
N SER A 62 3.09 10.37 9.57
CA SER A 62 4.21 11.15 10.11
C SER A 62 4.21 11.26 11.65
N GLY A 63 5.19 11.98 12.21
CA GLY A 63 5.23 12.30 13.64
C GLY A 63 5.70 11.13 14.50
N ALA A 64 4.93 10.79 15.53
CA ALA A 64 5.30 9.70 16.46
C ALA A 64 5.41 8.34 15.76
N GLU A 65 4.51 8.03 14.83
CA GLU A 65 4.53 6.76 14.09
C GLU A 65 5.77 6.65 13.19
N GLN A 66 6.22 7.76 12.58
CA GLN A 66 7.48 7.80 11.82
C GLN A 66 8.70 7.50 12.69
N LYS A 67 8.77 8.08 13.90
CA LYS A 67 9.85 7.80 14.84
C LYS A 67 9.87 6.34 15.30
N ILE A 68 8.70 5.74 15.48
CA ILE A 68 8.59 4.30 15.78
C ILE A 68 9.10 3.47 14.60
N ARG A 69 8.70 3.79 13.36
CA ARG A 69 9.24 3.11 12.16
C ARG A 69 10.75 3.25 12.03
N LYS A 70 11.29 4.45 12.29
CA LYS A 70 12.72 4.70 12.37
C LYS A 70 13.41 3.75 13.35
N TYR A 71 12.89 3.62 14.57
CA TYR A 71 13.40 2.66 15.55
C TYR A 71 13.37 1.21 15.02
N LEU A 72 12.26 0.80 14.41
CA LEU A 72 12.10 -0.56 13.86
C LEU A 72 13.09 -0.86 12.72
N ILE A 73 13.36 0.12 11.85
CA ILE A 73 14.26 -0.03 10.70
C ILE A 73 15.72 0.08 11.10
N ASP A 74 16.08 1.08 11.93
CA ASP A 74 17.46 1.29 12.37
C ASP A 74 17.99 0.10 13.19
N ASN A 75 17.12 -0.56 13.95
CA ASN A 75 17.47 -1.77 14.70
C ASN A 75 17.25 -3.06 13.91
N ASN A 76 16.97 -2.93 12.61
CA ASN A 76 16.82 -4.04 11.68
C ASN A 76 15.76 -5.06 12.12
N TYR A 77 14.60 -4.60 12.62
CA TYR A 77 13.53 -5.49 13.08
C TYR A 77 12.47 -5.81 12.03
N VAL A 78 12.26 -4.92 11.05
CA VAL A 78 11.30 -5.16 9.96
C VAL A 78 11.94 -6.07 8.91
N ASP A 79 11.44 -7.28 8.79
CA ASP A 79 11.92 -8.27 7.83
C ASP A 79 11.21 -8.14 6.48
N THR A 80 9.88 -8.02 6.50
CA THR A 80 9.06 -7.95 5.29
C THR A 80 7.81 -7.10 5.52
N VAL A 81 7.41 -6.35 4.50
CA VAL A 81 6.10 -5.68 4.43
C VAL A 81 5.34 -6.21 3.22
N ILE A 82 4.14 -6.74 3.45
CA ILE A 82 3.28 -7.32 2.42
C ILE A 82 2.02 -6.49 2.31
N GLN A 83 1.75 -5.92 1.13
CA GLN A 83 0.49 -5.27 0.84
C GLN A 83 -0.51 -6.32 0.33
N LEU A 84 -1.64 -6.46 1.01
CA LEU A 84 -2.68 -7.43 0.65
C LEU A 84 -3.72 -6.82 -0.30
N PRO A 85 -4.50 -7.66 -1.01
CA PRO A 85 -5.62 -7.19 -1.81
C PRO A 85 -6.61 -6.33 -1.02
N PRO A 86 -7.23 -5.32 -1.66
CA PRO A 86 -8.42 -4.69 -1.11
C PRO A 86 -9.55 -5.70 -1.00
N ASP A 87 -10.61 -5.35 -0.28
CA ASP A 87 -11.84 -6.17 -0.22
C ASP A 87 -11.66 -7.62 0.28
N LEU A 88 -10.56 -7.92 0.98
CA LEU A 88 -10.28 -9.25 1.51
C LEU A 88 -11.02 -9.55 2.83
N PHE A 89 -11.16 -8.54 3.69
CA PHE A 89 -11.75 -8.69 5.03
C PHE A 89 -13.23 -8.29 5.08
N PHE A 90 -13.96 -8.89 6.03
CA PHE A 90 -15.31 -8.45 6.36
C PHE A 90 -15.28 -7.12 7.12
N GLY A 91 -16.25 -6.24 6.86
CA GLY A 91 -16.40 -4.95 7.56
C GLY A 91 -15.53 -3.81 7.01
N THR A 92 -14.68 -4.05 6.01
CA THR A 92 -13.94 -3.00 5.30
C THR A 92 -13.69 -3.39 3.84
N THR A 93 -13.52 -2.39 2.98
CA THR A 93 -13.07 -2.57 1.59
C THR A 93 -11.60 -2.19 1.40
N ILE A 94 -11.00 -1.58 2.43
CA ILE A 94 -9.63 -1.05 2.39
C ILE A 94 -8.64 -2.22 2.34
N ALA A 95 -7.57 -2.06 1.56
CA ALA A 95 -6.43 -2.97 1.58
C ALA A 95 -5.79 -3.00 2.98
N THR A 96 -5.26 -4.15 3.37
CA THR A 96 -4.54 -4.30 4.64
C THR A 96 -3.10 -4.64 4.33
N CYS A 97 -2.23 -4.59 5.33
CA CYS A 97 -0.85 -5.00 5.16
C CYS A 97 -0.44 -5.99 6.24
N VAL A 98 0.62 -6.74 5.98
CA VAL A 98 1.29 -7.58 6.96
C VAL A 98 2.68 -7.04 7.18
N ILE A 99 3.03 -6.79 8.45
CA ILE A 99 4.41 -6.50 8.84
C ILE A 99 4.98 -7.76 9.49
N VAL A 100 6.10 -8.24 8.94
CA VAL A 100 6.86 -9.36 9.49
C VAL A 100 8.06 -8.80 10.26
N LEU A 101 8.18 -9.20 11.52
CA LEU A 101 9.26 -8.80 12.41
C LEU A 101 10.17 -9.98 12.75
N LYS A 102 11.48 -9.72 12.79
CA LYS A 102 12.52 -10.64 13.28
C LYS A 102 13.56 -9.85 14.07
N LYS A 103 14.07 -10.44 15.17
CA LYS A 103 15.17 -9.84 15.95
C LYS A 103 16.56 -10.20 15.43
N SER A 104 16.65 -11.27 14.64
CA SER A 104 17.89 -11.74 14.03
C SER A 104 17.65 -11.94 12.54
N LYS A 105 18.26 -11.08 11.73
CA LYS A 105 18.22 -11.13 10.26
C LYS A 105 19.64 -11.32 9.73
N ALA A 106 19.75 -11.96 8.58
CA ALA A 106 21.05 -12.21 7.92
C ALA A 106 21.63 -10.95 7.25
N ASP A 107 20.78 -9.99 6.94
CA ASP A 107 21.10 -8.76 6.21
C ASP A 107 20.38 -7.54 6.83
N ASN A 108 20.77 -6.34 6.39
CA ASN A 108 20.12 -5.07 6.76
C ASN A 108 19.14 -4.61 5.68
N LYS A 109 18.28 -5.53 5.20
CA LYS A 109 17.34 -5.27 4.12
C LYS A 109 15.91 -5.62 4.51
N THR A 110 14.93 -4.89 4.00
CA THR A 110 13.50 -5.20 4.16
C THR A 110 12.93 -5.60 2.81
N LEU A 111 12.23 -6.74 2.78
CA LEU A 111 11.51 -7.19 1.59
C LEU A 111 10.15 -6.50 1.52
N PHE A 112 9.82 -5.91 0.38
CA PHE A 112 8.50 -5.37 0.08
C PHE A 112 7.82 -6.30 -0.92
N ILE A 113 6.58 -6.71 -0.64
CA ILE A 113 5.79 -7.58 -1.53
C ILE A 113 4.46 -6.89 -1.82
N ASP A 114 4.17 -6.67 -3.10
CA ASP A 114 2.86 -6.21 -3.57
C ASP A 114 1.99 -7.41 -3.96
N ALA A 115 1.19 -7.87 -3.00
CA ALA A 115 0.19 -8.90 -3.24
C ALA A 115 -1.19 -8.30 -3.56
N SER A 116 -1.31 -7.01 -3.88
CA SER A 116 -2.59 -6.34 -4.10
C SER A 116 -3.43 -6.98 -5.22
N ALA A 117 -2.76 -7.53 -6.25
CA ALA A 117 -3.37 -8.26 -7.36
C ALA A 117 -3.54 -9.78 -7.12
N GLN A 118 -3.07 -10.31 -5.98
CA GLN A 118 -3.09 -11.74 -5.67
C GLN A 118 -4.45 -12.19 -5.13
N PHE A 119 -5.50 -12.11 -5.94
CA PHE A 119 -6.83 -12.57 -5.54
C PHE A 119 -7.67 -13.08 -6.71
N VAL A 120 -8.70 -13.84 -6.37
CA VAL A 120 -9.83 -14.11 -7.26
C VAL A 120 -11.08 -13.43 -6.69
N ARG A 121 -11.86 -12.79 -7.56
CA ARG A 121 -13.12 -12.17 -7.13
C ARG A 121 -14.13 -13.27 -6.79
N GLY A 122 -14.51 -13.35 -5.51
CA GLY A 122 -15.49 -14.30 -4.99
C GLY A 122 -16.77 -13.58 -4.56
N GLY A 123 -17.67 -13.31 -5.52
CA GLY A 123 -18.88 -12.52 -5.27
C GLY A 123 -18.52 -11.07 -4.91
N ASN A 124 -18.92 -10.63 -3.71
CA ASN A 124 -18.71 -9.25 -3.26
C ASN A 124 -17.36 -9.02 -2.56
N LYS A 125 -16.51 -10.06 -2.45
CA LYS A 125 -15.23 -9.98 -1.76
C LYS A 125 -14.12 -10.64 -2.56
N ASN A 126 -12.90 -10.17 -2.34
CA ASN A 126 -11.70 -10.78 -2.89
C ASN A 126 -11.32 -11.97 -2.03
N LYS A 127 -10.78 -13.02 -2.65
CA LYS A 127 -10.32 -14.22 -1.97
C LYS A 127 -8.88 -14.52 -2.36
N LEU A 128 -8.03 -14.74 -1.35
CA LEU A 128 -6.71 -15.31 -1.53
C LEU A 128 -6.85 -16.82 -1.70
N THR A 129 -6.68 -17.33 -2.93
CA THR A 129 -6.65 -18.77 -3.17
C THR A 129 -5.36 -19.39 -2.60
N ALA A 130 -5.29 -20.71 -2.55
CA ALA A 130 -4.06 -21.41 -2.16
C ALA A 130 -2.89 -21.07 -3.09
N GLU A 131 -3.15 -20.91 -4.40
CA GLU A 131 -2.16 -20.49 -5.39
C GLU A 131 -1.65 -19.07 -5.13
N ASN A 132 -2.56 -18.12 -4.84
CA ASN A 132 -2.17 -16.76 -4.47
C ASN A 132 -1.33 -16.71 -3.19
N GLN A 133 -1.71 -17.51 -2.18
CA GLN A 133 -0.96 -17.63 -0.93
C GLN A 133 0.43 -18.21 -1.17
N GLN A 134 0.54 -19.24 -2.01
CA GLN A 134 1.82 -19.85 -2.34
C GLN A 134 2.73 -18.89 -3.09
N ALA A 135 2.22 -18.09 -4.03
CA ALA A 135 3.02 -17.08 -4.74
C ALA A 135 3.64 -16.05 -3.77
N VAL A 136 2.86 -15.57 -2.78
CA VAL A 136 3.36 -14.64 -1.75
C VAL A 136 4.38 -15.33 -0.84
N LEU A 137 4.13 -16.58 -0.45
CA LEU A 137 5.03 -17.37 0.38
C LEU A 137 6.36 -17.65 -0.33
N ASP A 138 6.32 -17.97 -1.62
CA ASP A 138 7.51 -18.23 -2.43
C ASP A 138 8.38 -16.98 -2.53
N ALA A 139 7.78 -15.82 -2.80
CA ALA A 139 8.51 -14.55 -2.79
C ALA A 139 9.11 -14.22 -1.41
N PHE A 140 8.38 -14.50 -0.32
CA PHE A 140 8.90 -14.33 1.04
C PHE A 140 10.10 -15.24 1.35
N ILE A 141 10.09 -16.48 0.85
CA ILE A 141 11.17 -17.45 1.06
C ILE A 141 12.39 -17.11 0.19
N GLN A 142 12.17 -16.79 -1.09
CA GLN A 142 13.24 -16.51 -2.05
C GLN A 142 13.93 -15.17 -1.75
N ARG A 143 13.15 -14.15 -1.39
CA ARG A 143 13.62 -12.77 -1.11
C ARG A 143 14.38 -12.13 -2.28
N ASP A 144 14.08 -12.54 -3.51
CA ASP A 144 14.63 -11.94 -4.72
C ASP A 144 13.74 -10.80 -5.23
N ASP A 145 14.33 -9.91 -6.02
CA ASP A 145 13.59 -8.88 -6.75
C ASP A 145 12.76 -9.54 -7.86
N VAL A 146 11.48 -9.18 -7.92
CA VAL A 146 10.54 -9.66 -8.94
C VAL A 146 9.74 -8.46 -9.44
N ASP A 147 9.88 -8.16 -10.73
CA ASP A 147 9.21 -7.02 -11.37
C ASP A 147 7.72 -6.97 -11.02
N HIS A 148 7.29 -5.79 -10.56
CA HIS A 148 5.91 -5.50 -10.16
C HIS A 148 5.35 -6.35 -9.01
N PHE A 149 6.18 -7.10 -8.29
CA PHE A 149 5.69 -8.00 -7.25
C PHE A 149 6.51 -7.95 -5.96
N ALA A 150 7.83 -7.94 -6.03
CA ALA A 150 8.67 -7.94 -4.85
C ALA A 150 9.96 -7.16 -5.07
N ARG A 151 10.44 -6.49 -4.02
CA ARG A 151 11.76 -5.82 -4.03
C ARG A 151 12.42 -5.91 -2.67
N LEU A 152 13.68 -6.31 -2.64
CA LEU A 152 14.52 -6.36 -1.45
C LEU A 152 15.32 -5.05 -1.32
N VAL A 153 14.94 -4.22 -0.36
CA VAL A 153 15.42 -2.85 -0.24
C VAL A 153 16.36 -2.72 0.96
N ASP A 154 17.49 -2.04 0.77
CA ASP A 154 18.40 -1.71 1.86
C ASP A 154 17.78 -0.72 2.85
N ASN A 155 18.00 -0.93 4.15
CA ASN A 155 17.43 -0.05 5.19
C ASN A 155 17.88 1.41 5.02
N ALA A 156 19.02 1.67 4.36
CA ALA A 156 19.49 3.00 4.03
C ALA A 156 18.55 3.73 3.03
N GLU A 157 18.08 3.03 1.99
CA GLU A 157 17.11 3.60 1.04
C GLU A 157 15.79 3.93 1.73
N ILE A 158 15.38 3.11 2.71
CA ILE A 158 14.19 3.38 3.53
C ILE A 158 14.38 4.61 4.41
N ALA A 159 15.59 4.79 4.97
CA ALA A 159 15.92 5.98 5.76
C ALA A 159 15.93 7.25 4.91
N ASP A 160 16.46 7.19 3.68
CA ASP A 160 16.44 8.29 2.72
C ASP A 160 15.01 8.65 2.27
N ASN A 161 14.09 7.67 2.31
CA ASN A 161 12.66 7.84 2.04
C ASN A 161 11.83 8.10 3.32
N ASP A 162 12.39 8.83 4.28
CA ASP A 162 11.69 9.29 5.50
C ASP A 162 11.07 8.16 6.34
N TYR A 163 11.65 6.95 6.28
CA TYR A 163 11.13 5.73 6.90
C TYR A 163 9.70 5.39 6.47
N ASN A 164 9.37 5.67 5.21
CA ASN A 164 8.14 5.22 4.58
C ASN A 164 8.24 3.72 4.25
N LEU A 165 7.26 2.94 4.70
CA LEU A 165 7.19 1.49 4.49
C LEU A 165 6.06 1.09 3.54
N SER A 166 5.50 2.04 2.77
CA SER A 166 4.48 1.74 1.77
C SER A 166 5.11 0.93 0.64
N VAL A 167 4.51 -0.20 0.29
CA VAL A 167 5.04 -1.10 -0.74
C VAL A 167 5.15 -0.40 -2.09
N SER A 168 4.18 0.43 -2.46
CA SER A 168 4.16 1.23 -3.69
C SER A 168 5.30 2.26 -3.81
N SER A 169 6.05 2.52 -2.73
CA SER A 169 7.26 3.36 -2.79
C SER A 169 8.48 2.60 -3.31
N TYR A 170 8.42 1.27 -3.38
CA TYR A 170 9.56 0.41 -3.73
C TYR A 170 9.25 -0.59 -4.83
N VAL A 171 8.02 -1.06 -4.93
CA VAL A 171 7.56 -1.97 -5.99
C VAL A 171 6.72 -1.16 -6.98
N GLU A 172 7.18 -1.10 -8.22
CA GLU A 172 6.48 -0.38 -9.30
C GLU A 172 5.23 -1.17 -9.72
N GLU A 173 4.06 -0.55 -9.69
CA GLU A 173 2.84 -1.19 -10.19
C GLU A 173 2.95 -1.46 -11.69
N ARG A 174 2.40 -2.60 -12.14
CA ARG A 174 2.37 -2.92 -13.56
C ARG A 174 1.49 -1.93 -14.31
N ASP A 175 2.03 -1.26 -15.32
CA ASP A 175 1.21 -0.44 -16.21
C ASP A 175 0.30 -1.36 -17.04
N THR A 176 -1.00 -1.26 -16.80
CA THR A 176 -2.05 -2.04 -17.48
C THR A 176 -2.84 -1.18 -18.46
N ARG A 177 -2.46 0.10 -18.63
CA ARG A 177 -3.10 0.96 -19.63
C ARG A 177 -2.78 0.39 -21.00
N GLU A 178 -3.83 0.22 -21.82
CA GLU A 178 -3.63 -0.02 -23.24
C GLU A 178 -2.83 1.15 -23.80
N ALA A 179 -1.77 0.85 -24.54
CA ALA A 179 -1.04 1.87 -25.27
C ALA A 179 -2.01 2.49 -26.28
N VAL A 180 -2.50 3.68 -25.96
CA VAL A 180 -3.40 4.42 -26.86
C VAL A 180 -2.63 4.71 -28.13
N ASP A 181 -3.06 4.14 -29.26
CA ASP A 181 -2.51 4.51 -30.56
C ASP A 181 -2.92 5.96 -30.84
N ILE A 182 -1.98 6.88 -30.63
CA ILE A 182 -2.18 8.31 -30.82
C ILE A 182 -2.55 8.62 -32.27
N ALA A 183 -2.07 7.84 -33.24
CA ALA A 183 -2.41 8.03 -34.64
C ALA A 183 -3.86 7.61 -34.92
N GLU A 184 -4.31 6.48 -34.36
CA GLU A 184 -5.70 6.04 -34.45
C GLU A 184 -6.66 7.05 -33.77
N LEU A 185 -6.32 7.49 -32.56
CA LEU A 185 -7.12 8.47 -31.82
C LEU A 185 -7.22 9.80 -32.57
N ASN A 186 -6.12 10.30 -33.15
CA ASN A 186 -6.14 11.51 -33.96
C ASN A 186 -6.98 11.34 -35.24
N ALA A 187 -6.95 10.16 -35.87
CA ALA A 187 -7.77 9.85 -37.04
C ALA A 187 -9.27 9.77 -36.69
N GLU A 188 -9.60 9.27 -35.49
CA GLU A 188 -10.97 9.29 -34.96
C GLU A 188 -11.44 10.72 -34.65
N ILE A 189 -10.62 11.53 -33.98
CA ILE A 189 -10.91 12.94 -33.73
C ILE A 189 -11.18 13.69 -35.04
N ALA A 190 -10.35 13.50 -36.06
CA ALA A 190 -10.53 14.13 -37.37
C ALA A 190 -11.87 13.74 -38.02
N ARG A 191 -12.27 12.46 -37.93
CA ARG A 191 -13.57 11.98 -38.42
C ARG A 191 -14.74 12.61 -37.65
N ILE A 192 -14.64 12.69 -36.33
CA ILE A 192 -15.68 13.30 -35.48
C ILE A 192 -15.87 14.76 -35.85
N VAL A 193 -14.78 15.52 -36.00
CA VAL A 193 -14.83 16.94 -36.37
C VAL A 193 -15.48 17.13 -37.75
N ALA A 194 -15.06 16.34 -38.75
CA ALA A 194 -15.65 16.40 -40.09
C ALA A 194 -17.17 16.13 -40.05
N ARG A 195 -17.58 15.09 -39.31
CA ARG A 195 -19.00 14.76 -39.14
C ARG A 195 -19.78 15.86 -38.42
N GLN A 196 -19.18 16.49 -37.42
CA GLN A 196 -19.78 17.60 -36.70
C GLN A 196 -19.98 18.81 -37.61
N GLN A 197 -19.06 19.06 -38.55
CA GLN A 197 -19.17 20.12 -39.55
C GLN A 197 -20.32 19.88 -40.55
N GLU A 198 -20.46 18.63 -41.03
CA GLU A 198 -21.58 18.23 -41.89
C GLU A 198 -22.92 18.43 -41.20
N LEU A 199 -23.04 17.94 -39.96
CA LEU A 199 -24.26 18.07 -39.17
C LEU A 199 -24.62 19.54 -38.91
N ARG A 200 -23.61 20.39 -38.66
CA ARG A 200 -23.83 21.82 -38.46
C ARG A 200 -24.33 22.51 -39.72
N THR A 201 -23.77 22.17 -40.88
CA THR A 201 -24.22 22.69 -42.18
C THR A 201 -25.68 22.30 -42.45
N ALA A 202 -26.03 21.03 -42.19
CA ALA A 202 -27.40 20.55 -42.35
C ALA A 202 -28.39 21.25 -41.40
N ILE A 203 -27.97 21.57 -40.17
CA ILE A 203 -28.78 22.35 -39.23
C ILE A 203 -28.96 23.78 -39.73
N ASP A 204 -27.90 24.43 -40.21
CA ASP A 204 -27.96 25.80 -40.71
C ASP A 204 -28.89 25.92 -41.94
N GLU A 205 -28.90 24.90 -42.82
CA GLU A 205 -29.85 24.82 -43.95
C GLU A 205 -31.31 24.73 -43.49
N ILE A 206 -31.60 23.89 -42.49
CA ILE A 206 -32.95 23.75 -41.92
C ILE A 206 -33.40 25.05 -41.25
N VAL A 207 -32.51 25.74 -40.54
CA VAL A 207 -32.81 27.02 -39.88
C VAL A 207 -33.09 28.10 -40.93
N ALA A 208 -32.29 28.19 -42.00
CA ALA A 208 -32.50 29.16 -43.06
C ALA A 208 -33.84 28.96 -43.80
N ASP A 209 -34.26 27.71 -44.03
CA ASP A 209 -35.56 27.39 -44.63
C ASP A 209 -36.74 27.80 -43.73
N LEU A 210 -36.60 27.62 -42.42
CA LEU A 210 -37.60 28.04 -41.41
C LEU A 210 -37.67 29.57 -41.26
N GLU A 211 -36.53 30.27 -41.28
CA GLU A 211 -36.48 31.74 -41.15
C GLU A 211 -36.92 32.46 -42.44
N GLY A 212 -36.73 31.85 -43.62
CA GLY A 212 -37.18 32.39 -44.91
C GLY A 212 -38.68 32.17 -45.22
N SER A 213 -39.35 31.34 -44.42
CA SER A 213 -40.77 30.98 -44.58
C SER A 213 -41.73 31.75 -43.67
N GLY A 214 -41.25 32.79 -42.96
CA GLY A 214 -42.04 33.68 -42.10
C GLY A 214 -42.07 35.13 -42.60
#